data_AF-A0A522W2M6-F1
#
_entry.id   AF-A0A522W2M6-F1
#
_cell.length_a   1.000
_cell.length_b   1.000
_cell.length_c   1.000
_cell.angle_alpha   90.00
_cell.angle_beta   90.00
_cell.angle_gamma   90.00
#
_symmetry.space_group_name_H-M   'P 1'
#
loop_
_entity.id
_entity.type
_entity.pdbx_description
1 polymer ?
#
loop_
_entity_poly.entity_id
_entity_poly.type
_entity_poly.pdbx_seq_one_letter_code
_entity_poly.pdbx_strand_id
1 'polypeptide(L)' 'MPVDPAQVFRTATDLLRRHGRLAVELAEEEVQSVARAGDLPALDLALLVLTEIERHQGRSSTPVT' A
#
# COMPACT_ATOMS: atom_id res chain seq x y z
N MET A 1 18.67 -3.12 -2.41
CA MET A 1 18.54 -2.30 -1.19
C MET A 1 17.36 -2.83 -0.41
N PRO A 2 17.46 -3.04 0.92
CA PRO A 2 16.30 -3.44 1.71
C PRO A 2 15.25 -2.31 1.72
N VAL A 3 13.97 -2.67 1.60
CA VAL A 3 12.86 -1.73 1.73
C VAL A 3 12.75 -1.26 3.19
N ASP A 4 12.69 0.05 3.43
CA ASP A 4 12.51 0.63 4.78
C ASP A 4 11.05 0.50 5.25
N PRO A 5 10.76 -0.25 6.32
CA PRO A 5 9.40 -0.38 6.86
C PRO A 5 8.77 0.97 7.23
N ALA A 6 9.57 1.93 7.69
CA ALA A 6 9.07 3.26 8.03
C ALA A 6 8.65 4.04 6.78
N GLN A 7 9.31 3.82 5.65
CA GLN A 7 8.90 4.37 4.36
C GLN A 7 7.57 3.77 3.90
N VAL A 8 7.41 2.45 4.00
CA VAL A 8 6.15 1.76 3.66
C VAL A 8 4.98 2.33 4.46
N PHE A 9 5.14 2.44 5.78
CA PHE A 9 4.11 2.98 6.67
C PHE A 9 3.74 4.44 6.32
N ARG A 10 4.72 5.30 6.08
CA ARG A 10 4.48 6.70 5.70
C ARG A 10 3.74 6.79 4.37
N THR A 11 4.17 6.05 3.36
CA THR A 11 3.54 6.04 2.03
C THR A 11 2.09 5.55 2.11
N ALA A 12 1.85 4.45 2.82
CA ALA A 12 0.50 3.91 3.02
C ALA A 12 -0.40 4.92 3.76
N THR A 13 0.11 5.54 4.82
CA THR A 13 -0.63 6.55 5.59
C THR A 13 -0.96 7.78 4.74
N ASP A 14 -0.03 8.26 3.91
CA ASP A 14 -0.26 9.40 3.04
C ASP A 14 -1.28 9.09 1.93
N LEU A 15 -1.23 7.88 1.34
CA LEU A 15 -2.21 7.44 0.36
C LEU A 15 -3.61 7.36 0.98
N LEU A 16 -3.75 6.75 2.16
CA LEU A 16 -5.02 6.70 2.90
C LEU A 16 -5.54 8.09 3.26
N ARG A 17 -4.67 9.00 3.69
CA ARG A 17 -5.08 10.36 4.05
C ARG A 17 -5.58 11.16 2.85
N ARG A 18 -4.98 10.97 1.67
CA ARG A 18 -5.32 11.72 0.45
C ARG A 18 -6.51 11.13 -0.30
N HIS A 19 -6.62 9.80 -0.34
CA HIS A 19 -7.55 9.08 -1.21
C HIS A 19 -8.60 8.26 -0.44
N GLY A 20 -8.46 8.12 0.88
CA GLY A 20 -9.41 7.42 1.73
C GLY A 20 -9.61 5.98 1.28
N ARG A 21 -10.85 5.64 0.91
CA ARG A 21 -11.22 4.30 0.45
C ARG A 21 -10.59 3.93 -0.89
N LEU A 22 -10.31 4.91 -1.76
CA LEU A 22 -9.69 4.69 -3.08
C LEU A 22 -8.19 4.34 -3.00
N ALA A 23 -7.57 4.46 -1.82
CA ALA A 23 -6.16 4.17 -1.64
C ALA A 23 -5.78 2.72 -1.98
N VAL A 24 -6.70 1.76 -1.77
CA VAL A 24 -6.49 0.35 -2.13
C VAL A 24 -6.44 0.19 -3.65
N GLU A 25 -7.45 0.69 -4.35
CA GLU A 25 -7.55 0.60 -5.82
C GLU A 25 -6.34 1.25 -6.50
N LEU A 26 -5.92 2.44 -6.05
CA LEU A 26 -4.72 3.11 -6.57
C LEU A 26 -3.43 2.31 -6.32
N ALA A 27 -3.31 1.67 -5.16
CA ALA A 27 -2.15 0.84 -4.85
C ALA A 27 -2.14 -0.46 -5.66
N GLU A 28 -3.31 -1.06 -5.93
CA GLU A 28 -3.45 -2.21 -6.82
C GLU A 28 -3.07 -1.87 -8.26
N GLU A 29 -3.52 -0.71 -8.77
CA GLU A 29 -3.14 -0.22 -10.10
C GLU A 29 -1.63 -0.05 -10.23
N GLU A 30 -0.98 0.52 -9.21
CA GLU A 30 0.48 0.70 -9.18
C GLU A 30 1.21 -0.64 -9.17
N VAL A 31 0.79 -1.60 -8.34
CA VAL A 31 1.33 -2.96 -8.33
C VAL A 31 1.27 -3.58 -9.72
N GLN A 32 0.12 -3.47 -10.40
CA GLN A 32 -0.01 -4.02 -11.75
C GLN A 32 0.85 -3.28 -12.78
N SER A 33 0.97 -1.96 -12.67
CA SER A 33 1.81 -1.14 -13.55
C SER A 33 3.28 -1.56 -13.44
N VAL A 34 3.79 -1.64 -12.21
CA VAL A 34 5.18 -2.00 -11.92
C VAL A 34 5.48 -3.47 -12.26
N ALA A 35 4.52 -4.37 -12.01
CA ALA A 35 4.63 -5.77 -12.43
C ALA A 35 4.80 -5.91 -13.94
N ARG A 36 4.04 -5.13 -14.73
CA ARG A 36 4.17 -5.10 -16.20
C ARG A 36 5.51 -4.53 -16.66
N ALA A 37 6.07 -3.58 -15.91
CA ALA A 37 7.38 -2.99 -16.20
C ALA A 37 8.56 -3.93 -15.90
N GLY A 38 8.35 -4.99 -15.09
CA GLY A 38 9.38 -5.97 -14.74
C GLY A 38 10.40 -5.46 -13.71
N ASP A 39 10.11 -4.34 -13.03
CA ASP A 39 10.96 -3.79 -11.97
C ASP A 39 10.64 -4.51 -10.65
N LEU A 40 11.38 -5.59 -10.38
CA LEU A 40 11.16 -6.43 -9.20
C LEU A 40 11.36 -5.67 -7.87
N PRO A 41 12.40 -4.83 -7.68
CA PRO A 41 12.52 -4.00 -6.49
C PRO A 41 11.33 -3.04 -6.26
N ALA A 42 10.87 -2.39 -7.33
CA ALA A 42 9.71 -1.49 -7.22
C ALA A 42 8.42 -2.28 -6.94
N LEU A 43 8.28 -3.48 -7.51
CA LEU A 43 7.13 -4.35 -7.29
C LEU A 43 7.06 -4.80 -5.82
N ASP A 44 8.20 -5.17 -5.24
CA ASP A 44 8.29 -5.55 -3.82
C ASP A 44 7.83 -4.41 -2.91
N LEU A 45 8.29 -3.18 -3.18
CA LEU A 45 7.84 -1.99 -2.45
C LEU A 45 6.34 -1.74 -2.63
N ALA A 46 5.81 -1.84 -3.85
CA ALA A 46 4.40 -1.60 -4.14
C ALA A 46 3.49 -2.60 -3.41
N LEU A 47 3.88 -3.88 -3.37
CA LEU A 47 3.15 -4.93 -2.66
C LEU A 47 3.16 -4.72 -1.14
N LEU A 48 4.30 -4.28 -0.57
CA LEU A 48 4.40 -3.95 0.84
C LEU A 48 3.51 -2.75 1.21
N VAL A 49 3.44 -1.73 0.36
CA VAL A 49 2.57 -0.57 0.54
C VAL A 49 1.09 -0.98 0.46
N LEU A 50 0.70 -1.77 -0.55
CA LEU A 50 -0.67 -2.29 -0.67
C LEU A 50 -1.10 -3.07 0.57
N THR A 51 -0.25 -3.99 1.04
CA THR A 51 -0.51 -4.79 2.25
C THR A 51 -0.74 -3.92 3.48
N GLU A 52 0.07 -2.86 3.66
CA GLU A 52 -0.10 -1.96 4.81
C GLU A 52 -1.39 -1.13 4.69
N ILE A 53 -1.77 -0.68 3.48
CA ILE A 53 -3.04 0.02 3.24
C ILE A 53 -4.24 -0.88 3.60
N GLU A 54 -4.24 -2.13 3.14
CA GLU A 54 -5.28 -3.12 3.45
C GLU A 54 -5.38 -3.36 4.96
N ARG A 55 -4.23 -3.48 5.64
CA ARG A 55 -4.16 -3.63 7.10
C ARG A 55 -4.80 -2.46 7.84
N HIS A 56 -4.55 -1.22 7.39
CA HIS A 56 -5.15 -0.03 7.97
C HIS A 56 -6.68 -0.01 7.79
N GLN A 57 -7.19 -0.40 6.62
CA GLN A 57 -8.64 -0.45 6.36
C GLN A 57 -9.33 -1.62 7.10
N GLY A 58 -8.66 -2.77 7.22
CA GLY A 58 -9.13 -3.90 8.02
C GLY A 58 -9.20 -3.58 9.52
N ARG A 59 -8.22 -2.84 10.05
CA ARG A 59 -8.24 -2.30 11.42
C ARG A 59 -9.34 -1.25 11.64
N SER A 60 -9.69 -0.49 10.60
CA SER A 60 -10.81 0.46 10.69
C SER A 60 -12.18 -0.22 10.66
N SER A 61 -12.25 -1.52 10.38
CA SER A 61 -13.50 -2.28 10.22
C SER A 61 -13.83 -3.21 11.38
N THR A 62 -13.03 -3.24 12.46
CA THR A 62 -13.43 -3.93 13.70
C THR A 62 -14.44 -3.09 14.47
N PRO A 63 -15.69 -3.54 14.64
CA PRO A 63 -16.60 -2.92 15.60
C PRO A 63 -16.04 -3.20 17.00
N VAL A 64 -15.80 -2.14 17.77
CA VAL A 64 -15.65 -2.28 19.22
C VAL A 64 -16.94 -2.92 19.74
N THR A 65 -16.82 -4.11 20.32
CA THR A 65 -17.90 -4.77 21.08
C THR A 65 -17.58 -4.65 22.56
#